data_AF-A0A537DUF3-F1
#
_entry.id   AF-A0A537DUF3-F1
#
_cell.length_a   1.000
_cell.length_b   1.000
_cell.length_c   1.000
_cell.angle_alpha   90.00
_cell.angle_beta   90.00
_cell.angle_gamma   90.00
#
_symmetry.space_group_name_H-M   'P 1'
#
loop_
_entity.id
_entity.type
_entity.pdbx_description
1 polymer ?
#
loop_
_entity_poly.entity_id
_entity_poly.type
_entity_poly.pdbx_seq_one_letter_code
_entity_poly.pdbx_strand_id
1 'polypeptide(L)' 'MARIRWTNGVSVRNRKGKTPVCHFGRGILTGAMEQTFGRKCESLEVSCQGKGDRVCEAIIGEPAEITRIAEQSKRVSD' A
#
# COMPACT_ATOMS: atom_id res chain seq x y z
N MET A 1 -5.56 5.92 -11.11
CA MET A 1 -5.02 5.49 -9.80
C MET A 1 -6.17 5.08 -8.88
N ALA A 2 -5.97 4.12 -8.00
CA ALA A 2 -6.94 3.69 -6.98
C ALA A 2 -6.34 3.83 -5.57
N ARG A 3 -7.19 4.17 -4.60
CA ARG A 3 -6.83 4.23 -3.18
C ARG A 3 -7.74 3.29 -2.43
N ILE A 4 -7.17 2.24 -1.83
CA ILE A 4 -7.91 1.15 -1.23
C ILE A 4 -7.62 1.12 0.25
N ARG A 5 -8.69 1.12 1.06
CA ARG A 5 -8.63 1.05 2.52
C ARG A 5 -9.22 -0.25 3.00
N TRP A 6 -8.61 -0.84 4.01
CA TRP A 6 -9.16 -2.02 4.68
C TRP A 6 -8.73 -2.07 6.15
N THR A 7 -9.45 -2.90 6.90
CA THR A 7 -9.15 -3.22 8.30
C THR A 7 -8.98 -4.72 8.47
N ASN A 8 -8.27 -5.14 9.51
CA ASN A 8 -8.04 -6.54 9.86
C ASN A 8 -7.32 -7.32 8.76
N GLY A 9 -6.33 -6.69 8.12
CA GLY A 9 -5.51 -7.34 7.10
C GLY A 9 -4.83 -8.60 7.63
N VAL A 10 -4.78 -9.66 6.83
CA VAL A 10 -4.25 -10.98 7.23
C VAL A 10 -2.81 -10.92 7.76
N SER A 11 -2.02 -9.97 7.29
CA SER A 11 -0.61 -9.77 7.69
C SER A 11 -0.43 -8.94 8.96
N VAL A 12 -1.50 -8.36 9.52
CA VAL A 12 -1.44 -7.42 10.67
C VAL A 12 -1.28 -8.15 12.01
N ARG A 13 -1.81 -9.37 12.14
CA ARG A 13 -1.88 -10.08 13.43
C ARG A 13 -0.50 -10.19 14.08
N ASN A 14 -0.40 -9.76 15.34
CA ASN A 14 0.80 -9.80 16.17
C ASN A 14 2.03 -9.04 15.60
N ARG A 15 1.82 -8.08 14.70
CA ARG A 15 2.90 -7.20 14.20
C ARG A 15 2.83 -5.83 14.89
N LYS A 16 3.97 -5.41 15.44
CA LYS A 16 4.22 -4.04 15.94
C LYS A 16 5.57 -3.59 15.40
N GLY A 17 5.58 -3.15 14.15
CA GLY A 17 6.79 -2.70 13.46
C GLY A 17 6.72 -1.21 13.10
N LYS A 18 7.83 -0.64 12.63
CA LYS A 18 7.84 0.72 12.06
C LYS A 18 7.44 0.73 10.57
N THR A 19 7.46 -0.43 9.93
CA THR A 19 7.23 -0.58 8.49
C THR A 19 5.87 -1.22 8.20
N PRO A 20 5.22 -0.88 7.06
CA PRO A 20 4.01 -1.55 6.61
C PRO A 20 4.25 -3.05 6.36
N VAL A 21 3.25 -3.89 6.67
CA VAL A 21 3.40 -5.36 6.66
C VAL A 21 2.43 -6.09 5.73
N CYS A 22 1.48 -5.43 5.08
CA CYS A 22 0.43 -6.10 4.30
C CYS A 22 0.88 -6.49 2.89
N HIS A 23 2.04 -7.12 2.75
CA HIS A 23 2.62 -7.49 1.45
C HIS A 23 1.68 -8.37 0.62
N PHE A 24 1.09 -9.40 1.24
CA PHE A 24 0.21 -10.34 0.54
C PHE A 24 -1.09 -9.68 0.07
N GLY A 25 -1.81 -9.03 0.99
CA GLY A 25 -3.06 -8.34 0.65
C GLY A 25 -2.85 -7.24 -0.39
N ARG A 26 -1.79 -6.44 -0.25
CA ARG A 26 -1.42 -5.41 -1.22
C ARG A 26 -1.04 -6.01 -2.57
N GLY A 27 -0.35 -7.15 -2.61
CA GLY A 27 -0.03 -7.87 -3.86
C GLY A 27 -1.29 -8.31 -4.62
N ILE A 28 -2.26 -8.93 -3.93
CA ILE A 28 -3.54 -9.33 -4.53
C ILE A 28 -4.27 -8.12 -5.11
N LEU A 29 -4.39 -7.04 -4.34
CA LEU A 29 -5.04 -5.82 -4.80
C LEU A 29 -4.34 -5.22 -6.02
N THR A 30 -3.00 -5.23 -6.03
CA THR A 30 -2.21 -4.72 -7.17
C THR A 30 -2.52 -5.51 -8.43
N GLY A 31 -2.48 -6.84 -8.37
CA GLY A 31 -2.80 -7.69 -9.52
C GLY A 31 -4.25 -7.52 -10.01
N ALA A 32 -5.22 -7.39 -9.09
CA ALA A 32 -6.61 -7.11 -9.46
C ALA A 32 -6.75 -5.77 -10.21
N MET A 33 -6.02 -4.74 -9.77
CA MET A 33 -6.02 -3.44 -10.44
C MET A 33 -5.27 -3.47 -11.77
N GLU A 34 -4.22 -4.28 -11.93
CA GLU A 34 -3.56 -4.48 -13.24
C GLU A 34 -4.56 -5.01 -14.27
N GLN A 35 -5.36 -6.01 -13.89
CA GLN A 35 -6.40 -6.56 -14.75
C GLN A 35 -7.50 -5.53 -15.03
N THR A 36 -7.95 -4.81 -14.00
CA THR A 36 -9.02 -3.81 -14.11
C THR A 36 -8.62 -2.64 -15.01
N PHE A 37 -7.37 -2.19 -14.92
CA PHE A 37 -6.86 -1.06 -15.71
C PHE A 37 -6.28 -1.46 -17.07
N GLY A 38 -6.05 -2.74 -17.32
CA GLY A 38 -5.41 -3.23 -18.55
C GLY A 38 -3.96 -2.75 -18.71
N ARG A 39 -3.28 -2.43 -17.61
CA ARG A 39 -1.89 -1.92 -17.61
C ARG A 39 -1.14 -2.31 -16.35
N LYS A 40 0.19 -2.28 -16.43
CA LYS A 40 1.07 -2.52 -15.28
C LYS A 40 0.78 -1.53 -14.15
N CYS A 41 0.74 -2.06 -12.94
CA CYS A 41 0.51 -1.30 -11.74
C CYS A 41 1.52 -1.67 -10.66
N GLU A 42 1.86 -0.67 -9.86
CA GLU A 42 2.54 -0.85 -8.60
C GLU A 42 1.67 -0.32 -7.46
N SER A 43 2.11 -0.58 -6.23
CA SER A 43 1.41 -0.11 -5.05
C SER A 43 2.35 0.37 -3.97
N LEU A 44 1.86 1.33 -3.18
CA LEU A 44 2.51 1.86 -1.98
C LEU A 44 1.54 1.76 -0.81
N GLU A 45 1.97 1.12 0.28
CA GLU A 45 1.21 1.10 1.53
C GLU A 45 1.52 2.37 2.33
N VAL A 46 0.57 3.30 2.35
CA VAL A 46 0.72 4.63 2.99
C VAL A 46 0.27 4.63 4.45
N SER A 47 -0.51 3.63 4.87
CA SER A 47 -0.93 3.41 6.25
C SER A 47 -1.06 1.92 6.52
N CYS A 48 -0.71 1.46 7.73
CA CYS A 48 -0.76 0.04 8.10
C CYS A 48 -1.07 -0.16 9.58
N GLN A 49 -2.08 -0.99 9.88
CA GLN A 49 -2.39 -1.36 11.26
C GLN A 49 -1.24 -2.12 11.95
N GLY A 50 -0.38 -2.82 11.19
CA GLY A 50 0.83 -3.45 11.74
C GLY A 50 1.90 -2.45 12.22
N LYS A 51 1.77 -1.18 11.84
CA LYS A 51 2.54 -0.04 12.38
C LYS A 51 1.89 0.61 13.60
N GLY A 52 0.63 0.24 13.90
CA GLY A 52 -0.21 0.94 14.87
C GLY A 52 -1.15 1.99 14.27
N ASP A 53 -1.21 2.13 12.93
CA ASP A 53 -2.18 3.02 12.30
C ASP A 53 -3.62 2.49 12.46
N ARG A 54 -4.64 3.35 12.33
CA ARG A 54 -6.05 2.96 12.53
C ARG A 54 -6.58 2.01 11.46
N VAL A 55 -6.11 2.15 10.23
CA VAL A 55 -6.53 1.39 9.04
C VAL A 55 -5.30 1.04 8.20
N CYS A 56 -5.42 0.06 7.31
CA CYS A 56 -4.46 -0.13 6.24
C CYS A 56 -4.93 0.64 5.00
N GLU A 57 -4.00 1.25 4.27
CA GLU A 57 -4.29 1.98 3.03
C GLU A 57 -3.16 1.77 2.03
N ALA A 58 -3.54 1.39 0.80
CA ALA A 58 -2.63 1.32 -0.34
C ALA A 58 -3.10 2.21 -1.48
N ILE A 59 -2.13 2.89 -2.09
CA ILE A 59 -2.29 3.59 -3.37
C ILE A 59 -1.79 2.65 -4.45
N ILE A 60 -2.58 2.45 -5.51
CA ILE A 60 -2.28 1.54 -6.61
C ILE A 60 -2.43 2.30 -7.93
N GLY A 61 -1.41 2.25 -8.78
CA GLY A 61 -1.35 3.08 -9.98
C GLY A 61 -0.16 2.74 -10.85
N GLU A 62 0.14 3.61 -11.79
CA GLU A 62 1.26 3.42 -12.70
C GLU A 62 2.61 3.47 -11.95
N PRO A 63 3.60 2.63 -12.29
CA PRO A 63 4.88 2.58 -11.57
C PRO A 63 5.56 3.94 -11.38
N ALA A 64 5.58 4.77 -12.43
CA ALA A 64 6.18 6.11 -12.38
C ALA A 64 5.43 7.06 -11.43
N GLU A 65 4.11 6.93 -11.33
CA GLU A 65 3.29 7.70 -10.40
C GLU A 65 3.52 7.27 -8.95
N ILE A 66 3.56 5.95 -8.71
CA ILE A 66 3.81 5.38 -7.38
C ILE A 66 5.20 5.74 -6.86
N THR A 67 6.22 5.67 -7.72
CA THR A 67 7.59 6.08 -7.39
C THR A 67 7.64 7.54 -6.92
N ARG A 68 7.01 8.47 -7.67
CA ARG A 68 6.96 9.89 -7.29
C ARG A 68 6.32 10.11 -5.91
N ILE A 69 5.22 9.40 -5.62
CA ILE A 69 4.53 9.51 -4.32
C ILE A 69 5.41 8.96 -3.19
N ALA A 70 6.09 7.85 -3.42
CA ALA A 70 7.00 7.25 -2.43
C ALA A 70 8.16 8.18 -2.08
N GLU A 71 8.75 8.86 -3.07
CA GLU A 71 9.83 9.83 -2.86
C GLU A 71 9.36 11.07 -2.10
N GLN A 72 8.19 11.61 -2.42
CA GLN A 72 7.59 12.73 -1.69
C GLN A 72 7.31 12.38 -0.23
N SER A 73 6.84 11.14 0.03
CA SER A 73 6.54 10.68 1.39
C SER A 73 7.79 10.55 2.27
N LYS A 74 8.94 10.20 1.67
CA LYS A 74 10.23 10.16 2.38
C LYS A 74 10.70 11.55 2.79
N ARG A 75 10.63 12.55 1.90
CA ARG A 75 11.07 13.93 2.18
C ARG A 75 10.31 14.64 3.30
N VAL A 76 9.08 14.22 3.61
CA VAL A 76 8.28 14.78 4.71
C VAL A 76 8.63 14.13 6.06
N SER A 77 9.29 12.97 6.03
CA SER A 77 9.61 12.18 7.23
C SER A 77 11.05 12.41 7.73
N ASP A 78 11.85 13.19 6.99
CA ASP A 78 13.21 13.65 7.33
C ASP A 78 13.16 15.09 7.88
#